data_AF-A0AAW8H2L1-F1
#
_entry.id   AF-A0AAW8H2L1-F1
#
_cell.length_a   1.000
_cell.length_b   1.000
_cell.length_c   1.000
_cell.angle_alpha   90.00
_cell.angle_beta   90.00
_cell.angle_gamma   90.00
#
_symmetry.space_group_name_H-M   'P 1'
#
loop_
_entity.id
_entity.type
_entity.pdbx_description
1 polymer ?
#
loop_
_entity_poly.entity_id
_entity_poly.type
_entity_poly.pdbx_seq_one_letter_code
_entity_poly.pdbx_strand_id
1 'polypeptide(L)'
;MFRKLFEDVLENENKKEDVIINELTFFSEDNCELFDFYNICHDEIISFSLSGGDYNRDLEMPGFTIFFINNGKAKAAIFINGKLHDLNENQNELCKYITLIHEIGHVNDFRKCKNINWKKRSCNLVMAEAFAEIHSLKYFSLRNDQYHRLCRKVLANRILNFENYGDIYQAILLQILKTYPQKKLLQWSINA
;
A
#
# COMPACT_ATOMS: atom_id res chain seq x y z
N MET A 1 18.88 -4.87 7.23
CA MET A 1 17.78 -5.19 8.19
C MET A 1 16.41 -5.07 7.54
N PHE A 2 16.05 -3.94 6.92
CA PHE A 2 14.73 -3.75 6.31
C PHE A 2 14.40 -4.80 5.24
N ARG A 3 15.39 -5.23 4.45
CA ARG A 3 15.25 -6.38 3.55
C ARG A 3 14.71 -7.64 4.25
N LYS A 4 15.27 -8.02 5.40
CA LYS A 4 14.80 -9.17 6.17
C LYS A 4 13.37 -8.95 6.68
N LEU A 5 13.04 -7.75 7.16
CA LEU A 5 11.66 -7.43 7.58
C LEU A 5 10.66 -7.51 6.42
N PHE A 6 11.08 -7.09 5.22
CA PHE A 6 10.31 -7.22 3.99
C PHE A 6 10.10 -8.69 3.63
N GLU A 7 11.17 -9.49 3.61
CA GLU A 7 11.13 -10.93 3.35
C GLU A 7 10.24 -11.68 4.36
N ASP A 8 10.35 -11.36 5.65
CA ASP A 8 9.52 -11.95 6.72
C ASP A 8 8.02 -11.66 6.50
N VAL A 9 7.67 -10.44 6.03
CA VAL A 9 6.27 -10.09 5.74
C VAL A 9 5.78 -10.77 4.47
N LEU A 10 6.62 -10.83 3.43
CA LEU A 10 6.34 -11.53 2.19
C LEU A 10 6.04 -13.02 2.44
N GLU A 11 6.87 -13.68 3.25
CA GLU A 11 6.66 -15.09 3.62
C GLU A 11 5.33 -15.29 4.37
N ASN A 12 4.98 -14.36 5.26
CA ASN A 12 3.74 -14.44 6.05
C ASN A 12 2.47 -14.18 5.23
N GLU A 13 2.49 -13.26 4.26
CA GLU A 13 1.35 -13.06 3.36
C GLU A 13 1.21 -14.19 2.35
N ASN A 14 2.32 -14.73 1.82
CA ASN A 14 2.29 -15.86 0.89
C ASN A 14 1.60 -17.11 1.49
N LYS A 15 1.71 -17.31 2.81
CA LYS A 15 1.02 -18.40 3.53
C LYS A 15 -0.51 -18.31 3.51
N LYS A 16 -1.09 -17.15 3.15
CA LYS A 16 -2.54 -16.94 3.13
C LYS A 16 -3.20 -17.32 1.80
N GLU A 17 -2.40 -17.56 0.76
CA GLU A 17 -2.80 -18.02 -0.59
C GLU A 17 -3.77 -17.11 -1.36
N ASP A 18 -4.11 -15.93 -0.81
CA ASP A 18 -5.00 -14.93 -1.38
C ASP A 18 -4.27 -13.65 -1.85
N VAL A 19 -2.95 -13.58 -1.64
CA VAL A 19 -2.09 -12.49 -2.07
C VAL A 19 -0.89 -13.03 -2.82
N ILE A 20 -0.54 -12.40 -3.93
CA ILE A 20 0.71 -12.61 -4.67
C ILE A 20 1.50 -11.31 -4.58
N ILE A 21 2.78 -11.37 -4.21
CA ILE A 21 3.64 -10.19 -4.05
C ILE A 21 4.80 -10.31 -5.04
N ASN A 22 4.94 -9.32 -5.91
CA ASN A 22 5.97 -9.28 -6.95
C ASN A 22 6.82 -8.01 -6.81
N GLU A 23 8.13 -8.15 -7.03
CA GLU A 23 8.97 -6.99 -7.32
C GLU A 23 8.81 -6.61 -8.79
N LEU A 24 8.50 -5.34 -9.03
CA LEU A 24 8.23 -4.80 -10.35
C LEU A 24 9.56 -4.66 -11.12
N THR A 25 9.72 -5.52 -12.12
CA THR A 25 10.85 -5.54 -13.08
C THR A 25 10.41 -5.21 -14.51
N PHE A 26 9.10 -5.35 -14.76
CA PHE A 26 8.38 -4.99 -15.97
C PHE A 26 7.12 -4.22 -15.59
N PHE A 27 6.83 -3.14 -16.31
CA PHE A 27 5.63 -2.33 -16.16
C PHE A 27 4.86 -2.31 -17.48
N SER A 28 3.55 -2.51 -17.39
CA SER A 28 2.58 -2.27 -18.47
C SER A 28 1.37 -1.56 -17.88
N GLU A 29 0.80 -0.64 -18.64
CA GLU A 29 -0.47 0.01 -18.32
C GLU A 29 -1.65 -0.98 -18.50
N ASP A 30 -1.45 -2.03 -19.32
CA ASP A 30 -2.38 -3.14 -19.47
C ASP A 30 -2.15 -4.17 -18.36
N ASN A 31 -3.18 -4.34 -17.52
CA ASN A 31 -3.15 -5.30 -16.43
C ASN A 31 -3.03 -6.74 -16.91
N CYS A 32 -3.58 -7.08 -18.09
CA CYS A 32 -3.52 -8.43 -18.63
C CYS A 32 -2.08 -8.77 -19.03
N GLU A 33 -1.41 -7.88 -19.77
CA GLU A 33 0.00 -8.06 -20.14
C GLU A 33 0.91 -8.16 -18.90
N LEU A 34 0.64 -7.32 -17.88
CA LEU A 34 1.35 -7.39 -16.61
C LEU A 34 1.15 -8.78 -15.96
N PHE A 35 -0.09 -9.26 -15.86
CA PHE A 35 -0.39 -10.56 -15.25
C PHE A 35 0.25 -11.72 -16.02
N ASP A 36 0.26 -11.65 -17.35
CA ASP A 36 0.91 -12.64 -18.20
C ASP A 36 2.42 -12.69 -17.95
N PHE A 37 3.08 -11.53 -17.85
CA PHE A 37 4.52 -11.46 -17.56
C PHE A 37 4.87 -12.12 -16.21
N TYR A 38 4.09 -11.87 -15.16
CA TYR A 38 4.32 -12.45 -13.83
C TYR A 38 3.68 -13.83 -13.64
N ASN A 39 3.14 -14.44 -14.70
CA ASN A 39 2.45 -15.74 -14.66
C ASN A 39 1.33 -15.82 -13.61
N ILE A 40 0.54 -14.75 -13.49
CA ILE A 40 -0.58 -14.67 -12.55
C ILE A 40 -1.85 -15.16 -13.22
N CYS A 41 -2.22 -16.41 -12.93
CA CYS A 41 -3.50 -16.97 -13.37
C CYS A 41 -4.68 -16.20 -12.76
N HIS A 42 -5.63 -15.82 -13.61
CA HIS A 42 -6.84 -15.11 -13.22
C HIS A 42 -8.01 -15.48 -14.13
N ASP A 43 -9.21 -15.48 -13.57
CA ASP A 43 -10.47 -15.54 -14.31
C ASP A 43 -10.89 -14.14 -14.77
N GLU A 44 -10.59 -13.14 -13.93
CA GLU A 44 -11.04 -11.76 -14.12
C GLU A 44 -10.14 -10.78 -13.35
N ILE A 45 -9.76 -9.67 -13.97
CA ILE A 45 -9.14 -8.53 -13.28
C ILE A 45 -10.24 -7.55 -12.84
N ILE A 46 -10.28 -7.21 -11.55
CA ILE A 46 -11.35 -6.39 -10.99
C ILE A 46 -11.08 -4.93 -11.27
N SER A 47 -11.95 -4.31 -12.08
CA SER A 47 -12.07 -2.86 -12.19
C SER A 47 -13.05 -2.33 -11.14
N PHE A 48 -12.76 -1.13 -10.61
CA PHE A 48 -13.64 -0.43 -9.68
C PHE A 48 -14.15 0.85 -10.32
N SER A 49 -15.43 1.13 -10.14
CA SER A 49 -15.93 2.48 -10.30
C SER A 49 -15.30 3.38 -9.22
N LEU A 50 -14.50 4.35 -9.65
CA LEU A 50 -13.86 5.31 -8.76
C LEU A 50 -14.87 6.41 -8.42
N SER A 51 -15.07 6.63 -7.12
CA SER A 51 -15.72 7.84 -6.62
C SER A 51 -14.63 8.81 -6.17
N GLY A 52 -14.33 9.83 -6.98
CA GLY A 52 -13.43 10.94 -6.58
C GLY A 52 -12.10 11.10 -7.33
N GLY A 53 -12.11 11.04 -8.67
CA GLY A 53 -10.98 11.45 -9.51
C GLY A 53 -10.26 10.28 -10.20
N ASP A 54 -9.64 10.57 -11.35
CA ASP A 54 -8.82 9.62 -12.10
C ASP A 54 -7.52 9.34 -11.33
N TYR A 55 -7.27 8.08 -11.04
CA TYR A 55 -6.00 7.62 -10.49
C TYR A 55 -5.11 7.17 -11.65
N ASN A 56 -4.22 8.06 -12.11
CA ASN A 56 -3.19 7.66 -13.06
C ASN A 56 -2.15 6.79 -12.35
N ARG A 57 -1.92 5.59 -12.89
CA ARG A 57 -0.82 4.73 -12.46
C ARG A 57 0.46 5.24 -13.08
N ASP A 58 1.05 6.24 -12.45
CA ASP A 58 2.35 6.74 -12.86
C ASP A 58 3.46 5.73 -12.53
N LEU A 59 4.42 5.59 -13.43
CA LEU A 59 5.64 4.78 -13.29
C LEU A 59 6.48 5.11 -12.03
N GLU A 60 6.21 6.24 -11.39
CA GLU A 60 6.90 6.71 -10.18
C GLU A 60 6.30 6.16 -8.88
N MET A 61 5.17 5.45 -8.95
CA MET A 61 4.57 4.86 -7.76
C MET A 61 5.47 3.79 -7.12
N PRO A 62 5.72 3.86 -5.80
CA PRO A 62 6.61 2.92 -5.13
C PRO A 62 6.04 1.50 -5.06
N GLY A 63 4.73 1.35 -5.25
CA GLY A 63 4.03 0.09 -5.36
C GLY A 63 2.54 0.32 -5.60
N PHE A 64 1.82 -0.74 -5.96
CA PHE A 64 0.38 -0.73 -6.16
C PHE A 64 -0.21 -2.14 -6.00
N THR A 65 -1.52 -2.21 -5.76
CA THR A 65 -2.28 -3.46 -5.65
C THR A 65 -3.32 -3.57 -6.76
N ILE A 66 -3.33 -4.70 -7.47
CA ILE A 66 -4.40 -5.08 -8.40
C ILE A 66 -5.22 -6.20 -7.78
N PHE A 67 -6.54 -6.07 -7.83
CA PHE A 67 -7.46 -7.10 -7.35
C PHE A 67 -7.99 -7.94 -8.51
N PHE A 68 -8.15 -9.24 -8.29
CA PHE A 68 -8.55 -10.18 -9.33
C PHE A 68 -9.38 -11.34 -8.75
N ILE A 69 -10.06 -12.09 -9.62
CA ILE A 69 -10.70 -13.36 -9.31
C ILE A 69 -9.85 -14.48 -9.91
N ASN A 70 -9.63 -15.56 -9.17
CA ASN A 70 -9.01 -16.78 -9.67
C ASN A 70 -9.66 -18.00 -9.02
N ASN A 71 -10.12 -18.95 -9.83
CA ASN A 71 -10.95 -20.08 -9.42
C ASN A 71 -12.15 -19.64 -8.56
N GLY A 72 -12.82 -18.56 -8.98
CA GLY A 72 -13.98 -18.00 -8.29
C GLY A 72 -13.69 -17.35 -6.93
N LYS A 73 -12.41 -17.21 -6.53
CA LYS A 73 -12.00 -16.57 -5.28
C LYS A 73 -11.35 -15.21 -5.55
N ALA A 74 -11.72 -14.23 -4.75
CA ALA A 74 -11.13 -12.91 -4.76
C ALA A 74 -9.70 -12.94 -4.19
N LYS A 75 -8.74 -12.38 -4.94
CA LYS A 75 -7.31 -12.32 -4.64
C LYS A 75 -6.73 -10.94 -4.92
N ALA A 76 -5.51 -10.69 -4.44
CA ALA A 76 -4.76 -9.47 -4.69
C ALA A 76 -3.35 -9.78 -5.22
N ALA A 77 -2.89 -8.96 -6.15
CA ALA A 77 -1.52 -8.94 -6.65
C ALA A 77 -0.90 -7.60 -6.26
N ILE A 78 0.10 -7.64 -5.38
CA ILE A 78 0.88 -6.49 -4.95
C ILE A 78 2.13 -6.42 -5.82
N PHE A 79 2.40 -5.25 -6.39
CA PHE A 79 3.61 -4.95 -7.13
C PHE A 79 4.38 -3.86 -6.40
N ILE A 80 5.65 -4.12 -6.07
CA ILE A 80 6.53 -3.17 -5.39
C ILE A 80 7.68 -2.81 -6.31
N ASN A 81 7.93 -1.53 -6.53
CA ASN A 81 9.04 -1.11 -7.39
C ASN A 81 10.38 -1.56 -6.79
N GLY A 82 11.20 -2.28 -7.58
CA GLY A 82 12.46 -2.84 -7.11
C GLY A 82 13.52 -1.76 -6.79
N LYS A 83 13.46 -0.61 -7.48
CA LYS A 83 14.39 0.50 -7.28
C LYS A 83 13.68 1.84 -7.31
N LEU A 84 13.67 2.52 -6.17
CA LEU A 84 13.23 3.90 -6.05
C LEU A 84 14.42 4.83 -6.35
N HIS A 85 14.23 5.81 -7.22
CA HIS A 85 15.28 6.71 -7.69
C HIS A 85 16.01 7.41 -6.53
N ASP A 86 17.34 7.60 -6.69
CA ASP A 86 18.22 8.37 -5.81
C ASP A 86 18.33 7.93 -4.33
N LEU A 87 17.83 6.76 -3.97
CA LEU A 87 17.98 6.19 -2.63
C LEU A 87 19.17 5.22 -2.56
N ASN A 88 19.89 5.26 -1.43
CA ASN A 88 20.83 4.19 -1.12
C ASN A 88 20.08 2.88 -0.82
N GLU A 89 20.79 1.76 -0.87
CA GLU A 89 20.18 0.42 -0.70
C GLU A 89 19.33 0.32 0.58
N ASN A 90 19.84 0.80 1.72
CA ASN A 90 19.12 0.69 2.98
C ASN A 90 17.85 1.56 3.02
N GLN A 91 17.88 2.74 2.38
CA GLN A 91 16.70 3.60 2.22
C GLN A 91 15.69 2.98 1.26
N ASN A 92 16.15 2.39 0.16
CA ASN A 92 15.29 1.67 -0.79
C ASN A 92 14.55 0.53 -0.09
N GLU A 93 15.26 -0.30 0.68
CA GLU A 93 14.67 -1.40 1.44
C GLU A 93 13.70 -0.93 2.53
N LEU A 94 14.00 0.19 3.21
CA LEU A 94 13.06 0.81 4.14
C LEU A 94 11.77 1.26 3.43
N CYS A 95 11.89 1.93 2.29
CA CYS A 95 10.75 2.40 1.53
C CYS A 95 9.92 1.23 0.99
N LYS A 96 10.55 0.20 0.40
CA LYS A 96 9.88 -1.04 -0.04
C LYS A 96 9.11 -1.68 1.11
N TYR A 97 9.70 -1.73 2.30
CA TYR A 97 9.03 -2.27 3.48
C TYR A 97 7.82 -1.44 3.91
N ILE A 98 7.93 -0.11 3.94
CA ILE A 98 6.78 0.77 4.23
C ILE A 98 5.67 0.59 3.19
N THR A 99 6.02 0.58 1.91
CA THR A 99 5.07 0.38 0.80
C THR A 99 4.38 -0.96 0.92
N LEU A 100 5.10 -2.06 1.17
CA LEU A 100 4.49 -3.37 1.32
C LEU A 100 3.42 -3.40 2.43
N ILE A 101 3.71 -2.80 3.57
CA ILE A 101 2.74 -2.72 4.68
C ILE A 101 1.51 -1.87 4.32
N HIS A 102 1.70 -0.83 3.51
CA HIS A 102 0.62 0.01 2.97
C HIS A 102 -0.25 -0.78 2.00
N GLU A 103 0.33 -1.49 1.03
CA GLU A 103 -0.40 -2.33 0.08
C GLU A 103 -1.17 -3.46 0.78
N ILE A 104 -0.59 -4.08 1.80
CA ILE A 104 -1.30 -5.04 2.68
C ILE A 104 -2.50 -4.37 3.37
N GLY A 105 -2.43 -3.07 3.65
CA GLY A 105 -3.55 -2.26 4.09
C GLY A 105 -4.72 -2.30 3.11
N HIS A 106 -4.49 -2.09 1.80
CA HIS A 106 -5.52 -2.23 0.78
C HIS A 106 -6.07 -3.65 0.69
N VAL A 107 -5.20 -4.67 0.76
CA VAL A 107 -5.65 -6.07 0.81
C VAL A 107 -6.56 -6.31 2.01
N ASN A 108 -6.22 -5.77 3.18
CA ASN A 108 -7.04 -5.92 4.38
C ASN A 108 -8.36 -5.15 4.31
N ASP A 109 -8.41 -4.04 3.59
CA ASP A 109 -9.65 -3.33 3.25
C ASP A 109 -10.53 -4.19 2.33
N PHE A 110 -9.94 -4.69 1.24
CA PHE A 110 -10.58 -5.56 0.26
C PHE A 110 -11.17 -6.84 0.86
N ARG A 111 -10.39 -7.55 1.70
CA ARG A 111 -10.83 -8.73 2.46
C ARG A 111 -12.07 -8.43 3.31
N LYS A 112 -12.19 -7.21 3.84
CA LYS A 112 -13.31 -6.76 4.68
C LYS A 112 -14.43 -6.09 3.88
N CYS A 113 -14.20 -5.80 2.60
CA CYS A 113 -15.10 -5.03 1.75
C CYS A 113 -15.53 -3.69 2.36
N LYS A 114 -14.62 -3.01 3.07
CA LYS A 114 -14.97 -1.81 3.86
C LYS A 114 -15.11 -0.56 2.97
N ASN A 115 -14.05 -0.23 2.24
CA ASN A 115 -14.00 0.87 1.28
C ASN A 115 -13.68 0.38 -0.15
N ILE A 116 -13.03 -0.80 -0.27
CA ILE A 116 -12.83 -1.51 -1.53
C ILE A 116 -13.81 -2.69 -1.58
N ASN A 117 -14.96 -2.51 -2.23
CA ASN A 117 -16.00 -3.53 -2.28
C ASN A 117 -16.04 -4.21 -3.64
N TRP A 118 -15.41 -5.38 -3.72
CA TRP A 118 -15.29 -6.14 -4.97
C TRP A 118 -16.60 -6.76 -5.45
N LYS A 119 -17.52 -7.07 -4.53
CA LYS A 119 -18.87 -7.58 -4.90
C LYS A 119 -19.69 -6.50 -5.58
N LYS A 120 -19.53 -5.25 -5.16
CA LYS A 120 -20.24 -4.08 -5.72
C LYS A 120 -19.43 -3.33 -6.78
N ARG A 121 -18.18 -3.74 -7.04
CA ARG A 121 -17.25 -3.07 -7.97
C ARG A 121 -17.12 -1.56 -7.69
N SER A 122 -17.08 -1.21 -6.40
CA SER A 122 -17.03 0.18 -5.94
C SER A 122 -15.82 0.41 -5.05
N CYS A 123 -15.10 1.50 -5.27
CA CYS A 123 -14.02 1.96 -4.42
C CYS A 123 -14.25 3.41 -3.99
N ASN A 124 -14.17 3.66 -2.69
CA ASN A 124 -14.00 5.01 -2.16
C ASN A 124 -12.50 5.25 -1.96
N LEU A 125 -11.88 5.90 -2.94
CA LEU A 125 -10.43 6.09 -3.02
C LEU A 125 -9.87 6.74 -1.75
N VAL A 126 -10.42 7.89 -1.35
CA VAL A 126 -9.98 8.64 -0.16
C VAL A 126 -10.04 7.78 1.10
N MET A 127 -11.12 7.01 1.27
CA MET A 127 -11.29 6.17 2.44
C MET A 127 -10.40 4.91 2.41
N ALA A 128 -10.12 4.37 1.23
CA ALA A 128 -9.23 3.23 1.05
C ALA A 128 -7.76 3.62 1.32
N GLU A 129 -7.30 4.75 0.78
CA GLU A 129 -5.98 5.31 1.06
C GLU A 129 -5.78 5.64 2.53
N ALA A 130 -6.75 6.33 3.14
CA ALA A 130 -6.68 6.64 4.56
C ALA A 130 -6.67 5.36 5.42
N PHE A 131 -7.39 4.31 5.01
CA PHE A 131 -7.36 3.02 5.68
C PHE A 131 -5.97 2.36 5.60
N ALA A 132 -5.33 2.35 4.42
CA ALA A 132 -4.00 1.80 4.24
C ALA A 132 -2.93 2.54 5.06
N GLU A 133 -3.02 3.86 5.14
CA GLU A 133 -2.11 4.67 5.97
C GLU A 133 -2.31 4.43 7.48
N ILE A 134 -3.56 4.40 7.94
CA ILE A 134 -3.89 4.08 9.33
C ILE A 134 -3.44 2.66 9.68
N HIS A 135 -3.65 1.70 8.77
CA HIS A 135 -3.19 0.32 8.93
C HIS A 135 -1.68 0.27 9.14
N SER A 136 -0.92 0.98 8.31
CA SER A 136 0.53 1.01 8.35
C SER A 136 1.05 1.66 9.64
N LEU A 137 0.52 2.84 10.01
CA LEU A 137 0.85 3.50 11.27
C LEU A 137 0.58 2.59 12.47
N LYS A 138 -0.55 1.88 12.47
CA LYS A 138 -0.89 0.91 13.52
C LYS A 138 0.10 -0.25 13.55
N TYR A 139 0.40 -0.83 12.39
CA TYR A 139 1.33 -1.96 12.27
C TYR A 139 2.70 -1.62 12.87
N PHE A 140 3.25 -0.46 12.53
CA PHE A 140 4.54 -0.01 13.06
C PHE A 140 4.46 0.38 14.53
N SER A 141 3.35 0.95 14.98
CA SER A 141 3.19 1.38 16.39
C SER A 141 3.08 0.23 17.39
N LEU A 142 2.68 -0.96 16.95
CA LEU A 142 2.58 -2.14 17.82
C LEU A 142 3.95 -2.79 18.11
N ARG A 143 5.02 -2.31 17.46
CA ARG A 143 6.39 -2.85 17.59
C ARG A 143 7.29 -1.78 18.18
N ASN A 144 8.11 -2.15 19.16
CA ASN A 144 8.92 -1.21 19.94
C ASN A 144 10.43 -1.36 19.71
N ASP A 145 10.83 -1.83 18.54
CA ASP A 145 12.23 -1.80 18.11
C ASP A 145 12.52 -0.56 17.24
N GLN A 146 13.81 -0.24 17.11
CA GLN A 146 14.28 0.94 16.39
C GLN A 146 13.88 0.98 14.90
N TYR A 147 13.73 -0.18 14.25
CA TYR A 147 13.45 -0.25 12.83
C TYR A 147 12.00 0.12 12.54
N HIS A 148 11.05 -0.41 13.31
CA HIS A 148 9.63 -0.06 13.15
C HIS A 148 9.34 1.37 13.61
N ARG A 149 10.05 1.88 14.62
CA ARG A 149 9.94 3.31 14.98
C ARG A 149 10.46 4.21 13.86
N LEU A 150 11.55 3.85 13.17
CA LEU A 150 12.02 4.58 12.00
C LEU A 150 10.99 4.55 10.86
N CYS A 151 10.40 3.39 10.55
CA CYS A 151 9.33 3.30 9.54
C CYS A 151 8.15 4.21 9.89
N ARG A 152 7.70 4.19 11.16
CA ARG A 152 6.62 5.06 11.64
C ARG A 152 6.98 6.53 11.51
N LYS A 153 8.23 6.90 11.81
CA LYS A 153 8.72 8.28 11.67
C LYS A 153 8.69 8.74 10.22
N VAL A 154 9.20 7.93 9.29
CA VAL A 154 9.21 8.24 7.86
C VAL A 154 7.77 8.38 7.34
N LEU A 155 6.89 7.44 7.70
CA LEU A 155 5.48 7.47 7.31
C LEU A 155 4.75 8.68 7.89
N ALA A 156 4.95 9.00 9.17
CA ALA A 156 4.34 10.17 9.80
C ALA A 156 4.78 11.49 9.14
N ASN A 157 6.07 11.62 8.78
CA ASN A 157 6.55 12.77 8.02
C ASN A 157 5.88 12.87 6.65
N ARG A 158 5.76 11.76 5.91
CA ARG A 158 5.07 11.72 4.61
C ARG A 158 3.61 12.19 4.73
N ILE A 159 2.87 11.65 5.70
CA ILE A 159 1.45 11.97 5.91
C ILE A 159 1.27 13.45 6.28
N LEU A 160 2.14 14.01 7.12
CA LEU A 160 2.07 15.43 7.47
C LEU A 160 2.25 16.33 6.24
N ASN A 161 3.03 15.90 5.25
CA ASN A 161 3.23 16.64 4.00
C ASN A 161 2.06 16.53 3.01
N PHE A 162 1.01 15.73 3.29
CA PHE A 162 -0.16 15.59 2.40
C PHE A 162 -0.89 16.90 2.13
N GLU A 163 -0.76 17.89 3.01
CA GLU A 163 -1.28 19.23 2.76
C GLU A 163 -0.73 19.88 1.48
N ASN A 164 0.46 19.47 1.04
CA ASN A 164 1.18 20.05 -0.10
C ASN A 164 0.99 19.30 -1.42
N TYR A 165 0.29 18.16 -1.44
CA TYR A 165 0.17 17.28 -2.63
C TYR A 165 -1.18 17.39 -3.37
N GLY A 166 -2.07 18.29 -2.95
CA GLY A 166 -3.35 18.57 -3.61
C GLY A 166 -4.59 18.04 -2.88
N ASP A 167 -5.76 18.29 -3.46
CA ASP A 167 -7.07 18.12 -2.78
C ASP A 167 -7.35 16.68 -2.32
N ILE A 168 -6.98 15.68 -3.12
CA ILE A 168 -7.17 14.26 -2.76
C ILE A 168 -6.33 13.92 -1.51
N TYR A 169 -5.06 14.33 -1.48
CA TYR A 169 -4.18 14.09 -0.34
C TYR A 169 -4.62 14.84 0.92
N GLN A 170 -5.13 16.07 0.76
CA GLN A 170 -5.76 16.80 1.86
C GLN A 170 -7.00 16.06 2.41
N ALA A 171 -7.85 15.54 1.53
CA ALA A 171 -9.01 14.75 1.94
C ALA A 171 -8.61 13.46 2.69
N ILE A 172 -7.55 12.78 2.23
CA ILE A 172 -6.97 11.61 2.90
C ILE A 172 -6.44 11.99 4.29
N LEU A 173 -5.67 13.07 4.39
CA LEU A 173 -5.14 13.60 5.65
C LEU A 173 -6.28 13.86 6.65
N LEU A 174 -7.37 14.50 6.22
CA LEU A 174 -8.53 14.74 7.08
C LEU A 174 -9.14 13.45 7.65
N GLN A 175 -9.17 12.36 6.87
CA GLN A 175 -9.64 11.06 7.38
C GLN A 175 -8.64 10.43 8.36
N ILE A 176 -7.33 10.52 8.09
CA ILE A 176 -6.29 10.02 8.98
C ILE A 176 -6.34 10.74 10.33
N LEU A 177 -6.52 12.06 10.32
CA LEU A 177 -6.57 12.90 11.52
C LEU A 177 -7.72 12.56 12.48
N LYS A 178 -8.79 11.91 11.99
CA LYS A 178 -9.87 11.39 12.85
C LYS A 178 -9.41 10.24 13.76
N THR A 179 -8.39 9.50 13.35
CA THR A 179 -7.85 8.35 14.11
C THR A 179 -6.55 8.72 14.83
N TYR A 180 -5.67 9.48 14.17
CA TYR A 180 -4.39 9.92 14.71
C TYR A 180 -4.32 11.44 14.68
N PRO A 181 -4.55 12.12 15.81
CA PRO A 181 -4.49 13.58 15.88
C PRO A 181 -3.13 14.12 15.41
N GLN A 182 -3.12 15.31 14.82
CA GLN A 182 -1.90 15.93 14.25
C GLN A 182 -0.73 15.97 15.25
N LYS A 183 -1.00 16.30 16.52
CA LYS A 183 0.00 16.29 17.60
C LYS A 183 0.71 14.92 17.74
N LYS A 184 -0.01 13.82 17.54
CA LYS A 184 0.53 12.46 17.61
C LYS A 184 1.41 12.14 16.40
N LEU A 185 0.98 12.56 15.19
CA LEU A 185 1.79 12.43 13.98
C LEU A 185 3.09 13.23 14.10
N LEU A 186 3.03 14.47 14.61
CA LEU A 186 4.21 15.30 14.90
C LEU A 186 5.14 14.65 15.93
N GLN A 187 4.59 14.05 16.98
CA GLN A 187 5.40 13.32 17.97
C GLN A 187 6.15 12.16 17.32
N TRP A 188 5.50 11.40 16.44
CA TRP A 188 6.11 10.28 15.73
C TRP A 188 7.08 10.72 14.62
N SER A 189 6.86 11.87 14.01
CA SER A 189 7.69 12.39 12.92
C SER A 189 9.06 12.89 13.39
N ILE A 190 9.19 13.21 14.69
CA ILE A 190 10.44 13.68 15.29
C ILE A 190 11.19 12.50 15.96
N ASN A 191 10.48 11.64 16.69
CA ASN A 191 11.08 10.60 17.54
C ASN A 191 11.15 9.25 16.83
N ALA A 192 12.37 8.70 16.69
CA ALA A 192 12.63 7.33 16.24
C ALA A 192 12.99 6.41 17.41
#